data_AF-A0A2V2Q8X5-F1
#
_entry.id   AF-A0A2V2Q8X5-F1
#
_cell.length_a   1.000
_cell.length_b   1.000
_cell.length_c   1.000
_cell.angle_alpha   90.00
_cell.angle_beta   90.00
_cell.angle_gamma   90.00
#
_symmetry.space_group_name_H-M   'P 1'
#
loop_
_entity.id
_entity.type
_entity.pdbx_description
1 polymer ?
#
loop_
_entity_poly.entity_id
_entity_poly.type
_entity_poly.pdbx_seq_one_letter_code
_entity_poly.pdbx_strand_id
1 'polypeptide(L)'
;ALHDRRRPPLTAAGRSGRRRYAKDRRYAQDHPGTAADPTVPYAFETGGTELRVSFPCPTCHQRIRLPVRGRVTARCGLCRTRLECDT
;
A
#
# COMPACT_ATOMS: atom_id res chain seq x y z
N ALA A 1 11.46 8.45 -22.78
CA ALA A 1 11.91 7.24 -22.05
C ALA A 1 10.76 6.76 -21.15
N LEU A 2 10.24 5.56 -21.40
CA LEU A 2 9.13 4.96 -20.66
C LEU A 2 9.53 4.78 -19.19
N HIS A 3 8.86 5.48 -18.28
CA HIS A 3 9.13 5.35 -16.85
C HIS A 3 8.66 3.98 -16.35
N ASP A 4 9.65 3.18 -15.95
CA ASP A 4 9.50 1.83 -15.43
C ASP A 4 8.43 1.70 -14.37
N ARG A 5 7.60 0.68 -14.56
CA ARG A 5 6.56 0.24 -13.63
C ARG A 5 7.19 -0.24 -12.33
N ARG A 6 7.43 0.67 -11.38
CA ARG A 6 7.90 0.31 -10.04
C ARG A 6 6.72 -0.21 -9.22
N ARG A 7 6.77 -1.51 -8.98
CA ARG A 7 5.82 -2.41 -8.33
C ARG A 7 5.75 -2.16 -6.80
N PRO A 8 4.70 -1.51 -6.27
CA PRO A 8 4.52 -1.29 -4.83
C PRO A 8 4.17 -2.60 -4.10
N PRO A 9 4.12 -2.61 -2.75
CA PRO A 9 4.83 -3.55 -1.88
C PRO A 9 4.54 -5.05 -2.12
N LEU A 10 3.39 -5.42 -2.70
CA LEU A 10 3.05 -6.80 -2.98
C LEU A 10 3.49 -7.31 -4.35
N THR A 11 3.68 -6.43 -5.33
CA THR A 11 3.95 -6.86 -6.70
C THR A 11 5.43 -7.30 -6.88
N ALA A 12 6.32 -6.87 -5.98
CA ALA A 12 7.70 -7.36 -5.84
C ALA A 12 7.91 -8.32 -4.63
N ALA A 13 6.91 -8.47 -3.75
CA ALA A 13 7.04 -9.35 -2.58
C ALA A 13 6.96 -10.84 -2.97
N GLY A 14 7.92 -11.60 -2.44
CA GLY A 14 7.84 -13.06 -2.38
C GLY A 14 6.69 -13.55 -1.50
N ARG A 15 6.50 -14.88 -1.43
CA ARG A 15 5.38 -15.53 -0.70
C ARG A 15 5.25 -15.07 0.75
N SER A 16 6.36 -14.88 1.46
CA SER A 16 6.36 -14.44 2.86
C SER A 16 5.84 -13.01 3.04
N GLY A 17 6.22 -12.09 2.15
CA GLY A 17 5.70 -10.71 2.18
C GLY A 17 4.20 -10.66 1.88
N ARG A 18 3.72 -11.50 0.96
CA ARG A 18 2.27 -11.64 0.68
C ARG A 18 1.50 -12.18 1.88
N ARG A 19 2.05 -13.16 2.59
CA ARG A 19 1.44 -13.70 3.82
C ARG A 19 1.40 -12.67 4.94
N ARG A 20 2.49 -11.92 5.15
CA ARG A 20 2.55 -10.84 6.15
C ARG A 20 1.50 -9.76 5.85
N TYR A 21 1.43 -9.29 4.61
CA TYR A 21 0.43 -8.29 4.22
C TYR A 21 -1.00 -8.77 4.45
N ALA A 22 -1.33 -10.02 4.08
CA ALA A 22 -2.66 -10.57 4.32
C ALA A 22 -3.00 -10.67 5.82
N LYS A 23 -2.01 -11.02 6.65
CA LYS A 23 -2.15 -11.03 8.11
C LYS A 23 -2.37 -9.61 8.65
N ASP A 24 -1.53 -8.66 8.27
CA ASP A 24 -1.60 -7.27 8.74
C ASP A 24 -2.91 -6.60 8.30
N ARG A 25 -3.38 -6.90 7.08
CA ARG A 25 -4.69 -6.47 6.57
C ARG A 25 -5.81 -6.96 7.47
N ARG A 26 -5.84 -8.26 7.77
CA ARG A 26 -6.86 -8.86 8.65
C ARG A 26 -6.79 -8.26 10.06
N TYR A 27 -5.58 -8.13 10.60
CA TYR A 27 -5.38 -7.53 11.92
C TYR A 27 -5.92 -6.10 11.99
N ALA A 28 -5.66 -5.27 10.98
CA ALA A 28 -6.16 -3.91 10.91
C ALA A 28 -7.69 -3.83 10.79
N GLN A 29 -8.33 -4.80 10.11
CA GLN A 29 -9.79 -4.91 10.05
C GLN A 29 -10.38 -5.27 11.42
N ASP A 30 -9.74 -6.20 12.13
CA ASP A 30 -10.20 -6.69 13.43
C ASP A 30 -9.92 -5.70 14.58
N HIS A 31 -8.91 -4.83 14.44
CA HIS A 31 -8.46 -3.90 15.48
C HIS A 31 -8.38 -2.45 14.99
N PRO A 32 -9.53 -1.82 14.64
CA PRO A 32 -9.56 -0.44 14.19
C PRO A 32 -8.99 0.50 15.26
N GLY A 33 -8.18 1.47 14.84
CA GLY A 33 -7.53 2.43 15.75
C GLY A 33 -6.21 1.97 16.36
N THR A 34 -5.76 0.75 16.09
CA THR A 34 -4.40 0.33 16.46
C THR A 34 -3.37 1.06 15.60
N ALA A 35 -2.32 1.58 16.24
CA ALA A 35 -1.22 2.23 15.54
C ALA A 35 -0.57 1.27 14.54
N ALA A 36 -0.25 1.78 13.35
CA ALA A 36 0.46 1.01 12.35
C ALA A 36 1.88 0.67 12.82
N ASP A 37 2.33 -0.55 12.54
CA ASP A 37 3.70 -1.01 12.82
C ASP A 37 4.71 -0.14 12.02
N PRO A 38 5.61 0.61 12.69
CA PRO A 38 6.56 1.49 12.02
C PRO A 38 7.66 0.72 11.28
N THR A 39 7.81 -0.59 11.51
CA THR A 39 8.84 -1.43 10.87
C THR A 39 8.49 -1.84 9.44
N VAL A 40 7.24 -1.61 9.00
CA VAL A 40 6.79 -1.93 7.64
C VAL A 40 6.63 -0.68 6.79
N PRO A 41 6.95 -0.76 5.48
CA PRO A 41 6.85 0.37 4.56
C PRO A 41 5.40 0.62 4.08
N TYR A 42 4.39 0.18 4.83
CA TYR A 42 2.98 0.45 4.58
C TYR A 42 2.20 0.54 5.90
N ALA A 43 1.07 1.22 5.89
CA ALA A 43 0.14 1.29 7.02
C ALA A 43 -1.29 1.08 6.52
N PHE A 44 -2.10 0.36 7.28
CA PHE A 44 -3.54 0.29 7.03
C PHE A 44 -4.25 1.37 7.84
N GLU A 45 -5.22 2.03 7.21
CA GLU A 45 -5.99 3.13 7.79
C GLU A 45 -7.48 2.73 7.79
N THR A 46 -8.06 2.63 8.99
CA THR A 46 -9.49 2.42 9.25
C THR A 46 -10.13 3.75 9.63
N GLY A 47 -10.33 4.64 8.66
CA GLY A 47 -10.76 6.03 8.90
C GLY A 47 -12.03 6.45 8.15
N GLY A 48 -12.80 5.51 7.61
CA GLY A 48 -14.01 5.79 6.82
C GLY A 48 -14.77 4.51 6.48
N THR A 49 -15.56 4.55 5.41
CA THR A 49 -16.37 3.40 4.93
C THR A 49 -15.55 2.26 4.34
N GLU A 50 -14.28 2.49 3.98
CA GLU A 50 -13.40 1.48 3.35
C GLU A 50 -12.01 1.44 3.99
N LEU A 51 -11.43 0.24 4.07
CA LEU A 51 -10.04 0.05 4.48
C LEU A 51 -9.09 0.63 3.42
N ARG A 52 -8.16 1.46 3.86
CA ARG A 52 -7.13 2.06 2.99
C ARG A 52 -5.76 1.55 3.37
N VAL A 53 -4.85 1.52 2.42
CA VAL A 53 -3.42 1.29 2.63
C VAL A 53 -2.65 2.53 2.20
N SER A 54 -1.70 2.96 3.03
CA SER A 54 -0.76 4.01 2.72
C SER A 54 0.68 3.51 2.67
N PHE A 55 1.44 3.99 1.70
CA PHE A 55 2.83 3.60 1.48
C PHE A 55 3.59 4.73 0.76
N PRO A 56 4.94 4.79 0.86
CA PRO A 56 5.72 5.81 0.18
C PRO A 56 5.80 5.54 -1.32
N CYS A 57 5.69 6.60 -2.13
CA CYS A 57 5.98 6.52 -3.55
C CYS A 57 7.41 6.01 -3.78
N PRO A 58 7.64 4.98 -4.61
CA PRO A 58 8.99 4.43 -4.86
C PRO A 58 9.90 5.37 -5.67
N THR A 59 9.39 6.54 -6.08
CA THR A 59 10.11 7.56 -6.83
C THR A 59 10.48 8.76 -5.97
N CYS A 60 9.52 9.28 -5.20
CA CYS A 60 9.69 10.53 -4.44
C CYS A 60 9.37 10.42 -2.94
N HIS A 61 9.08 9.22 -2.45
CA HIS A 61 8.76 8.92 -1.05
C HIS A 61 7.51 9.62 -0.47
N GLN A 62 6.82 10.45 -1.25
CA GLN A 62 5.52 11.02 -0.89
C GLN A 62 4.53 9.90 -0.54
N ARG A 63 3.85 10.01 0.60
CA ARG A 63 2.82 9.04 0.99
C ARG A 63 1.66 9.06 0.02
N ILE A 64 1.31 7.88 -0.49
CA ILE A 64 0.14 7.63 -1.33
C ILE A 64 -0.85 6.80 -0.50
N ARG A 65 -2.14 7.08 -0.63
CA ARG A 65 -3.25 6.33 0.00
C ARG A 65 -4.10 5.69 -1.08
N LEU A 66 -4.39 4.40 -0.96
CA LEU A 66 -5.22 3.63 -1.89
C LEU A 66 -6.24 2.76 -1.16
N PRO A 67 -7.38 2.45 -1.79
CA PRO A 67 -8.32 1.45 -1.25
C PRO A 67 -7.72 0.05 -1.30
N VAL A 68 -8.11 -0.81 -0.35
CA VAL A 68 -7.71 -2.23 -0.27
C VAL A 68 -8.78 -3.10 -0.94
N ARG A 69 -8.69 -3.30 -2.25
CA ARG A 69 -9.75 -3.95 -3.07
C ARG A 69 -9.23 -4.75 -4.27
N GLY A 70 -8.00 -5.21 -4.22
CA GLY A 70 -7.29 -5.94 -5.28
C GLY A 70 -6.47 -5.01 -6.17
N ARG A 71 -6.39 -5.34 -7.47
CA ARG A 71 -5.57 -4.58 -8.41
C ARG A 71 -6.11 -3.16 -8.61
N VAL A 72 -5.25 -2.17 -8.44
CA VAL A 72 -5.57 -0.75 -8.62
C VAL A 72 -4.43 -0.02 -9.33
N THR A 73 -4.78 0.89 -10.23
CA THR A 73 -3.83 1.85 -10.80
C THR A 73 -3.91 3.15 -10.01
N ALA A 74 -2.75 3.64 -9.58
CA ALA A 74 -2.63 4.88 -8.82
C ALA A 74 -1.68 5.86 -9.50
N ARG A 75 -1.82 7.16 -9.21
CA ARG A 75 -0.85 8.18 -9.60
C ARG A 75 -0.37 8.91 -8.36
N CYS A 76 0.94 9.08 -8.23
CA CYS A 76 1.49 9.93 -7.16
C CYS A 76 1.02 11.37 -7.35
N GLY A 77 0.55 12.02 -6.28
CA GLY A 77 0.16 13.44 -6.30
C GLY A 77 1.34 14.38 -6.58
N LEU A 78 2.56 13.98 -6.19
CA LEU A 78 3.76 14.81 -6.31
C LEU A 78 4.50 14.58 -7.64
N CYS A 79 5.17 13.43 -7.79
CA CYS A 79 6.01 13.15 -8.98
C CYS A 79 5.22 12.62 -10.17
N ARG A 80 3.89 12.47 -10.03
CA ARG A 80 2.99 12.02 -11.10
C ARG A 80 3.28 10.62 -11.67
N THR A 81 4.17 9.84 -11.04
CA THR A 81 4.44 8.44 -11.38
C THR A 81 3.16 7.61 -11.31
N ARG A 82 2.92 6.79 -12.33
CA ARG A 82 1.83 5.81 -12.37
C ARG A 82 2.29 4.49 -11.75
N LEU A 83 1.48 3.94 -10.85
CA LEU A 83 1.77 2.73 -10.10
C LEU A 83 0.67 1.70 -10.35
N GLU A 84 1.07 0.45 -10.62
CA GLU A 84 0.17 -0.71 -10.63
C GLU A 84 0.32 -1.44 -9.29
N CYS A 85 -0.71 -1.36 -8.46
CA CYS A 85 -0.73 -1.91 -7.10
C CYS A 85 -1.69 -3.09 -7.02
N ASP A 86 -1.38 -4.05 -6.17
CA ASP A 86 -2.27 -5.13 -5.77
C ASP A 86 -2.46 -4.96 -4.25
N THR A 87 -3.65 -4.58 -3.79
CA THR A 87 -3.96 -4.20 -2.40
C THR A 87 -4.99 -5.11 -1.77
#